data_AF-A0A921GI02-F1
#
_entry.id   AF-A0A921GI02-F1
#
_cell.length_a   1.000
_cell.length_b   1.000
_cell.length_c   1.000
_cell.angle_alpha   90.00
_cell.angle_beta   90.00
_cell.angle_gamma   90.00
#
_symmetry.space_group_name_H-M   'P 1'
#
loop_
_entity.id
_entity.type
_entity.pdbx_description
1 polymer ?
#
loop_
_entity_poly.entity_id
_entity_poly.type
_entity_poly.pdbx_seq_one_letter_code
_entity_poly.pdbx_strand_id
1 'polypeptide(L)'
;MAQDEKNPLGETVAMPPDSDPGATQLADAAPTRRVASEALPTIVLPSEKDAPEQPAEAGDGIDALGDPYFSPVVPNDLTEARVPVSIPSPVQSLPERKRRLPRWAVALIVVVLLACAGGVAYYTYDQELWGGKTIPRVVGLTQEEATRALENLGFVVSVEPVAADDGFGVVLACSPSEGQRVDPADGATISVASQRTIPQIVGMDVESAHQALLDAGAENVTLSYQNSDQPAGTVLAVSPEEGSAFVSSDPITVTVARAFTVPALEGMSLSDAQAQLEAGGLTSSVIYVESDAEKSTVVSLDPPAGTEVAAGATITLAVATPMPSEPYDLMGYLETAPQALSAYLADAGYTLDYGEIYASGGNAHVAYTGASGDLIQITNEPETAHYAGGSQADVLARGAGVGGVRYAFSAETLPEGGATESESGIRAVMEACGLEGLLDTCTESDIVAPIPEEEPQEPTEPEDPADEGGAGEDNASAGESTEPAHHFICGYGRQGDYTWAVIIGGYEGSTRVVALAAPTEHFSSVDLSSFGGSVCDYIAYIDQYTG
;
A
#
# COMPACT_ATOMS: atom_id res chain seq x y z
N MET A 1 1.33 13.07 -75.31
CA MET A 1 -0.05 12.58 -75.55
C MET A 1 -0.81 12.66 -74.23
N ALA A 2 -2.15 12.65 -74.26
CA ALA A 2 -2.99 12.46 -73.07
C ALA A 2 -2.86 11.00 -72.54
N GLN A 3 -3.37 10.59 -71.37
CA GLN A 3 -4.24 11.21 -70.34
C GLN A 3 -3.57 11.01 -68.94
N ASP A 4 -3.85 11.75 -67.86
CA ASP A 4 -5.11 11.87 -67.07
C ASP A 4 -5.51 10.51 -66.43
N GLU A 5 -5.88 10.38 -65.16
CA GLU A 5 -6.25 11.33 -64.08
C GLU A 5 -5.43 11.00 -62.77
N LYS A 6 -5.52 11.61 -61.57
CA LYS A 6 -6.35 12.69 -60.97
C LYS A 6 -5.70 13.26 -59.68
N ASN A 7 -6.42 14.15 -58.97
CA ASN A 7 -6.26 14.64 -57.58
C ASN A 7 -7.71 14.86 -57.02
N PRO A 8 -8.10 15.63 -55.96
CA PRO A 8 -7.41 16.37 -54.88
C PRO A 8 -7.84 15.90 -53.45
N LEU A 9 -7.36 16.35 -52.27
CA LEU A 9 -7.37 17.68 -51.59
C LEU A 9 -8.77 18.38 -51.59
N GLY A 10 -9.26 19.01 -50.51
CA GLY A 10 -8.80 19.14 -49.12
C GLY A 10 -9.66 20.15 -48.31
N GLU A 11 -9.28 20.38 -47.04
CA GLU A 11 -9.47 21.63 -46.25
C GLU A 11 -10.87 22.12 -45.77
N THR A 12 -10.97 22.50 -44.48
CA THR A 12 -11.49 23.81 -43.96
C THR A 12 -11.45 23.90 -42.41
N VAL A 13 -11.40 25.13 -41.88
CA VAL A 13 -11.30 25.47 -40.42
C VAL A 13 -12.32 26.56 -40.04
N ALA A 14 -12.90 26.50 -38.83
CA ALA A 14 -13.67 27.58 -38.20
C ALA A 14 -13.71 27.45 -36.66
N MET A 15 -14.03 28.54 -35.93
CA MET A 15 -14.02 28.65 -34.45
C MET A 15 -15.27 29.42 -33.91
N PRO A 16 -15.43 29.79 -32.60
CA PRO A 16 -16.65 29.57 -31.80
C PRO A 16 -17.54 30.84 -31.64
N PRO A 17 -18.58 30.88 -30.74
CA PRO A 17 -18.36 31.23 -29.31
C PRO A 17 -19.38 30.68 -28.25
N ASP A 18 -19.07 30.95 -26.96
CA ASP A 18 -19.88 31.11 -25.73
C ASP A 18 -21.32 30.55 -25.55
N SER A 19 -21.57 29.91 -24.38
CA SER A 19 -22.63 30.29 -23.39
C SER A 19 -22.60 29.41 -22.12
N ASP A 20 -23.07 29.96 -20.98
CA ASP A 20 -22.96 29.39 -19.60
C ASP A 20 -24.35 28.89 -19.04
N PRO A 21 -24.72 28.81 -17.73
CA PRO A 21 -25.06 27.50 -17.14
C PRO A 21 -26.46 27.33 -16.48
N GLY A 22 -26.85 26.07 -16.22
CA GLY A 22 -27.59 25.67 -15.00
C GLY A 22 -29.04 25.13 -15.08
N ALA A 23 -29.50 24.59 -13.94
CA ALA A 23 -30.89 24.31 -13.51
C ALA A 23 -31.68 23.05 -13.98
N THR A 24 -31.53 21.96 -13.22
CA THR A 24 -32.58 21.25 -12.43
C THR A 24 -33.99 20.95 -12.98
N GLN A 25 -34.32 19.65 -13.16
CA GLN A 25 -35.51 18.89 -12.64
C GLN A 25 -35.46 17.43 -13.17
N LEU A 26 -35.81 16.32 -12.50
CA LEU A 26 -36.69 15.95 -11.36
C LEU A 26 -38.06 15.34 -11.76
N ALA A 27 -38.10 14.00 -11.89
CA ALA A 27 -39.24 13.07 -11.80
C ALA A 27 -38.63 11.66 -11.63
N ASP A 28 -38.91 10.81 -10.63
CA ASP A 28 -40.12 10.44 -9.88
C ASP A 28 -41.10 9.53 -10.64
N ALA A 29 -41.03 8.21 -10.36
CA ALA A 29 -42.10 7.23 -10.49
C ALA A 29 -41.69 5.87 -9.86
N ALA A 30 -42.46 5.40 -8.88
CA ALA A 30 -42.36 4.04 -8.31
C ALA A 30 -43.70 3.25 -8.54
N PRO A 31 -43.94 2.05 -7.98
CA PRO A 31 -43.74 0.81 -8.75
C PRO A 31 -44.96 -0.14 -8.83
N THR A 32 -45.03 -1.04 -9.82
CA THR A 32 -46.09 -2.10 -9.87
C THR A 32 -45.70 -3.48 -10.45
N ARG A 33 -45.26 -4.37 -9.55
CA ARG A 33 -45.61 -5.80 -9.40
C ARG A 33 -46.48 -6.53 -10.47
N ARG A 34 -45.93 -7.60 -11.09
CA ARG A 34 -46.47 -8.99 -11.20
C ARG A 34 -45.47 -9.90 -11.96
N VAL A 35 -44.85 -10.90 -11.34
CA VAL A 35 -45.30 -12.30 -11.09
C VAL A 35 -45.18 -13.22 -12.32
N ALA A 36 -44.19 -14.12 -12.24
CA ALA A 36 -44.02 -15.36 -13.00
C ALA A 36 -43.71 -16.52 -12.01
N SER A 37 -43.23 -17.69 -12.44
CA SER A 37 -43.08 -18.89 -11.59
C SER A 37 -42.01 -19.88 -12.11
N GLU A 38 -41.75 -20.93 -11.30
CA GLU A 38 -41.09 -22.22 -11.61
C GLU A 38 -39.54 -22.22 -11.76
N ALA A 39 -38.76 -23.21 -11.28
CA ALA A 39 -39.06 -24.37 -10.40
C ALA A 39 -37.79 -24.90 -9.66
N LEU A 40 -37.97 -25.83 -8.72
CA LEU A 40 -36.94 -26.46 -7.85
C LEU A 40 -36.56 -27.90 -8.26
N PRO A 41 -35.48 -28.47 -7.69
CA PRO A 41 -35.44 -29.89 -7.30
C PRO A 41 -35.12 -30.12 -5.80
N THR A 42 -35.28 -31.35 -5.28
CA THR A 42 -35.18 -31.71 -3.84
C THR A 42 -34.60 -33.12 -3.61
N ILE A 43 -33.80 -33.30 -2.55
CA ILE A 43 -33.14 -34.54 -2.08
C ILE A 43 -33.08 -34.47 -0.51
N VAL A 44 -33.40 -35.42 0.39
CA VAL A 44 -33.52 -36.92 0.46
C VAL A 44 -32.19 -37.62 0.80
N LEU A 45 -31.89 -38.24 1.95
CA LEU A 45 -32.53 -38.65 3.24
C LEU A 45 -31.34 -38.89 4.26
N PRO A 46 -31.41 -39.53 5.47
CA PRO A 46 -32.50 -40.14 6.26
C PRO A 46 -32.52 -39.81 7.78
N SER A 47 -33.47 -40.40 8.54
CA SER A 47 -33.14 -41.08 9.81
C SER A 47 -34.12 -42.23 10.11
N GLU A 48 -33.57 -43.36 10.56
CA GLU A 48 -34.25 -44.51 11.17
C GLU A 48 -34.16 -44.38 12.73
N LYS A 49 -34.84 -45.12 13.63
CA LYS A 49 -36.08 -45.95 13.63
C LYS A 49 -36.10 -46.79 14.92
N ASP A 50 -37.23 -46.89 15.61
CA ASP A 50 -37.85 -48.16 16.07
C ASP A 50 -39.18 -47.89 16.80
N ALA A 51 -39.87 -48.96 17.23
CA ALA A 51 -41.23 -48.98 17.76
C ALA A 51 -41.43 -50.26 18.63
N PRO A 52 -42.64 -50.64 19.08
CA PRO A 52 -43.87 -49.88 19.38
C PRO A 52 -44.39 -50.16 20.82
N GLU A 53 -45.53 -49.56 21.20
CA GLU A 53 -46.53 -50.34 21.97
C GLU A 53 -47.99 -49.95 21.60
N GLN A 54 -48.94 -50.80 21.99
CA GLN A 54 -50.35 -50.89 21.58
C GLN A 54 -51.24 -51.01 22.85
N PRO A 55 -52.58 -51.26 22.84
CA PRO A 55 -53.60 -51.17 21.78
C PRO A 55 -54.96 -50.51 22.19
N ALA A 56 -55.81 -50.16 21.20
CA ALA A 56 -57.30 -50.10 21.24
C ALA A 56 -57.83 -49.42 19.95
N GLU A 57 -59.00 -49.73 19.34
CA GLU A 57 -59.93 -50.87 19.40
C GLU A 57 -60.85 -50.87 18.13
N ALA A 58 -61.49 -52.01 17.81
CA ALA A 58 -62.77 -52.19 17.05
C ALA A 58 -62.93 -51.84 15.53
N GLY A 59 -63.71 -52.71 14.83
CA GLY A 59 -64.35 -52.48 13.50
C GLY A 59 -63.48 -52.81 12.27
N ASP A 60 -63.68 -53.84 11.44
CA ASP A 60 -64.89 -54.52 10.87
C ASP A 60 -65.72 -53.61 9.94
N GLY A 61 -65.92 -53.91 8.64
CA GLY A 61 -65.47 -55.06 7.82
C GLY A 61 -65.87 -54.88 6.33
N ILE A 62 -65.89 -55.98 5.55
CA ILE A 62 -66.28 -56.13 4.12
C ILE A 62 -65.28 -55.54 3.06
N ASP A 63 -65.05 -56.12 1.88
CA ASP A 63 -65.61 -57.36 1.27
C ASP A 63 -64.69 -57.98 0.17
N ALA A 64 -65.13 -59.11 -0.41
CA ALA A 64 -64.74 -59.70 -1.71
C ALA A 64 -63.37 -60.40 -1.86
N LEU A 65 -63.36 -61.71 -1.55
CA LEU A 65 -62.53 -62.73 -2.22
C LEU A 65 -63.45 -63.69 -2.99
N GLY A 66 -63.07 -64.07 -4.22
CA GLY A 66 -63.93 -64.87 -5.10
C GLY A 66 -63.35 -66.25 -5.45
N ASP A 67 -64.10 -67.29 -5.06
CA ASP A 67 -64.40 -68.53 -5.81
C ASP A 67 -63.26 -69.47 -6.31
N PRO A 68 -63.58 -70.73 -6.72
CA PRO A 68 -64.83 -71.50 -6.54
C PRO A 68 -64.62 -72.87 -5.83
N TYR A 69 -65.69 -73.65 -5.59
CA TYR A 69 -65.88 -75.00 -6.16
C TYR A 69 -67.22 -75.68 -5.75
N PHE A 70 -68.06 -76.00 -6.75
CA PHE A 70 -69.03 -77.12 -6.84
C PHE A 70 -70.10 -77.38 -5.74
N SER A 71 -71.30 -76.82 -5.95
CA SER A 71 -72.59 -77.48 -6.27
C SER A 71 -72.68 -79.03 -6.34
N PRO A 72 -73.91 -79.64 -6.29
CA PRO A 72 -75.19 -79.23 -5.65
C PRO A 72 -75.97 -80.41 -4.99
N VAL A 73 -77.20 -80.19 -4.49
CA VAL A 73 -78.45 -80.96 -4.79
C VAL A 73 -79.67 -80.47 -3.95
N VAL A 74 -80.88 -80.66 -4.50
CA VAL A 74 -82.24 -80.27 -4.02
C VAL A 74 -83.06 -81.51 -3.56
N PRO A 75 -84.35 -81.45 -3.11
CA PRO A 75 -85.26 -80.33 -2.74
C PRO A 75 -85.93 -80.51 -1.34
N ASN A 76 -86.98 -79.69 -1.05
CA ASN A 76 -88.23 -79.90 -0.24
C ASN A 76 -88.26 -80.95 0.92
N ASP A 77 -89.02 -80.76 2.00
CA ASP A 77 -90.46 -80.42 2.05
C ASP A 77 -90.93 -80.09 3.50
N LEU A 78 -92.25 -79.95 3.70
CA LEU A 78 -93.02 -79.97 4.96
C LEU A 78 -93.16 -78.66 5.77
N THR A 79 -94.25 -77.98 5.46
CA THR A 79 -95.18 -77.36 6.42
C THR A 79 -95.41 -78.16 7.72
N GLU A 80 -95.46 -77.48 8.86
CA GLU A 80 -96.67 -77.34 9.72
C GLU A 80 -96.37 -76.44 10.95
N ALA A 81 -97.39 -76.12 11.76
CA ALA A 81 -97.28 -75.25 12.94
C ALA A 81 -98.05 -75.80 14.15
N ARG A 82 -97.63 -75.50 15.40
CA ARG A 82 -98.50 -75.39 16.60
C ARG A 82 -97.79 -74.90 17.88
N VAL A 83 -98.40 -73.89 18.50
CA VAL A 83 -98.73 -73.66 19.94
C VAL A 83 -97.74 -74.13 21.05
N PRO A 84 -97.38 -73.26 22.03
CA PRO A 84 -96.45 -73.59 23.13
C PRO A 84 -97.09 -74.38 24.30
N VAL A 85 -96.23 -75.00 25.12
CA VAL A 85 -96.58 -75.68 26.39
C VAL A 85 -95.63 -75.21 27.51
N SER A 86 -96.13 -75.10 28.74
CA SER A 86 -95.37 -74.69 29.93
C SER A 86 -95.22 -75.84 30.93
N ILE A 87 -94.10 -75.90 31.66
CA ILE A 87 -93.81 -76.90 32.70
C ILE A 87 -93.19 -76.20 33.92
N PRO A 88 -93.71 -76.40 35.15
CA PRO A 88 -93.20 -75.74 36.36
C PRO A 88 -92.02 -76.49 37.01
N SER A 89 -91.14 -75.74 37.67
CA SER A 89 -90.00 -76.27 38.43
C SER A 89 -90.34 -76.52 39.91
N PRO A 90 -89.78 -77.57 40.55
CA PRO A 90 -89.69 -77.68 42.00
C PRO A 90 -88.26 -77.42 42.50
N VAL A 91 -88.11 -76.56 43.52
CA VAL A 91 -86.85 -76.40 44.27
C VAL A 91 -87.11 -76.75 45.73
N GLN A 92 -86.29 -77.64 46.29
CA GLN A 92 -86.30 -77.94 47.73
C GLN A 92 -85.22 -77.11 48.44
N SER A 93 -85.49 -76.71 49.68
CA SER A 93 -84.59 -75.90 50.51
C SER A 93 -84.18 -76.65 51.77
N LEU A 94 -82.97 -76.38 52.26
CA LEU A 94 -82.46 -76.82 53.56
C LEU A 94 -82.26 -75.60 54.49
N PRO A 95 -82.41 -75.75 55.81
CA PRO A 95 -82.67 -74.62 56.71
C PRO A 95 -81.41 -73.85 57.16
N GLU A 96 -81.61 -72.59 57.54
CA GLU A 96 -80.60 -71.76 58.19
C GLU A 96 -80.23 -72.25 59.62
N ARG A 97 -79.01 -71.93 60.09
CA ARG A 97 -78.80 -70.79 61.03
C ARG A 97 -77.38 -70.75 61.63
N LYS A 98 -76.56 -69.82 61.16
CA LYS A 98 -75.45 -69.22 61.94
C LYS A 98 -75.40 -67.71 61.69
N ARG A 99 -74.90 -66.94 62.65
CA ARG A 99 -75.04 -65.47 62.68
C ARG A 99 -74.42 -64.82 61.43
N ARG A 100 -75.28 -64.24 60.58
CA ARG A 100 -74.88 -63.32 59.51
C ARG A 100 -74.35 -62.04 60.17
N LEU A 101 -73.15 -61.58 59.81
CA LEU A 101 -72.70 -60.23 60.18
C LEU A 101 -73.68 -59.20 59.59
N PRO A 102 -74.03 -58.13 60.33
CA PRO A 102 -74.95 -57.12 59.79
C PRO A 102 -74.29 -56.42 58.60
N ARG A 103 -75.10 -56.01 57.62
CA ARG A 103 -74.60 -55.44 56.34
C ARG A 103 -73.65 -54.25 56.54
N TRP A 104 -73.87 -53.45 57.58
CA TRP A 104 -72.98 -52.33 57.94
C TRP A 104 -71.58 -52.79 58.38
N ALA A 105 -71.42 -53.96 59.01
CA ALA A 105 -70.10 -54.46 59.43
C ALA A 105 -69.29 -54.94 58.22
N VAL A 106 -69.93 -55.53 57.22
CA VAL A 106 -69.28 -55.90 55.95
C VAL A 106 -68.85 -54.64 55.18
N ALA A 107 -69.73 -53.64 55.09
CA ALA A 107 -69.39 -52.35 54.48
C ALA A 107 -68.22 -51.65 55.21
N LEU A 108 -68.21 -51.66 56.54
CA LEU A 108 -67.13 -51.08 57.35
C LEU A 108 -65.80 -51.82 57.13
N ILE A 109 -65.81 -53.15 57.03
CA ILE A 109 -64.60 -53.93 56.66
C ILE A 109 -64.11 -53.57 55.25
N VAL A 110 -65.00 -53.38 54.27
CA VAL A 110 -64.60 -52.94 52.92
C VAL A 110 -64.03 -51.51 52.93
N VAL A 111 -64.62 -50.58 53.68
CA VAL A 111 -64.09 -49.21 53.83
C VAL A 111 -62.73 -49.22 54.52
N VAL A 112 -62.53 -50.05 55.56
CA VAL A 112 -61.22 -50.21 56.21
C VAL A 112 -60.21 -50.86 55.26
N LEU A 113 -60.58 -51.86 54.47
CA LEU A 113 -59.70 -52.44 53.46
C LEU A 113 -59.33 -51.45 52.35
N LEU A 114 -60.25 -50.58 51.92
CA LEU A 114 -59.96 -49.51 50.96
C LEU A 114 -59.09 -48.41 51.58
N ALA A 115 -59.29 -48.06 52.85
CA ALA A 115 -58.43 -47.13 53.57
C ALA A 115 -57.02 -47.71 53.80
N CYS A 116 -56.91 -49.00 54.10
CA CYS A 116 -55.63 -49.70 54.19
C CYS A 116 -54.97 -49.85 52.81
N ALA A 117 -55.72 -50.16 51.76
CA ALA A 117 -55.18 -50.25 50.39
C ALA A 117 -54.71 -48.87 49.88
N GLY A 118 -55.48 -47.81 50.13
CA GLY A 118 -55.08 -46.43 49.82
C GLY A 118 -53.89 -45.95 50.66
N GLY A 119 -53.86 -46.31 51.96
CA GLY A 119 -52.72 -46.02 52.84
C GLY A 119 -51.45 -46.80 52.46
N VAL A 120 -51.58 -48.06 52.05
CA VAL A 120 -50.47 -48.85 51.50
C VAL A 120 -50.02 -48.30 50.15
N ALA A 121 -50.94 -47.96 49.24
CA ALA A 121 -50.61 -47.37 47.94
C ALA A 121 -49.87 -46.03 48.10
N TYR A 122 -50.38 -45.15 48.96
CA TYR A 122 -49.73 -43.90 49.34
C TYR A 122 -48.35 -44.15 49.95
N TYR A 123 -48.21 -45.10 50.89
CA TYR A 123 -46.92 -45.46 51.46
C TYR A 123 -45.94 -46.04 50.43
N THR A 124 -46.39 -46.90 49.50
CA THR A 124 -45.51 -47.45 48.45
C THR A 124 -45.13 -46.42 47.38
N TYR A 125 -45.95 -45.39 47.18
CA TYR A 125 -45.65 -44.26 46.31
C TYR A 125 -44.65 -43.29 46.98
N ASP A 126 -44.85 -42.98 48.26
CA ASP A 126 -43.95 -42.19 49.12
C ASP A 126 -42.57 -42.86 49.31
N GLN A 127 -42.53 -44.20 49.37
CA GLN A 127 -41.30 -45.02 49.35
C GLN A 127 -40.66 -45.16 47.94
N GLU A 128 -41.12 -44.41 46.95
CA GLU A 128 -40.60 -44.37 45.57
C GLU A 128 -40.59 -45.72 44.82
N LEU A 129 -41.35 -46.72 45.27
CA LEU A 129 -41.35 -48.07 44.69
C LEU A 129 -42.07 -48.16 43.34
N TRP A 130 -42.85 -47.12 42.97
CA TRP A 130 -43.66 -47.05 41.75
C TRP A 130 -43.75 -45.58 41.29
N GLY A 131 -43.65 -45.31 39.98
CA GLY A 131 -43.90 -43.99 39.41
C GLY A 131 -42.70 -43.03 39.40
N GLY A 132 -41.54 -43.50 38.90
CA GLY A 132 -40.36 -42.68 38.64
C GLY A 132 -39.62 -42.16 39.89
N LYS A 133 -38.57 -41.36 39.67
CA LYS A 133 -37.79 -40.68 40.71
C LYS A 133 -37.83 -39.17 40.54
N THR A 134 -37.57 -38.45 41.62
CA THR A 134 -37.59 -36.98 41.63
C THR A 134 -36.23 -36.43 41.19
N ILE A 135 -36.20 -35.51 40.22
CA ILE A 135 -34.97 -34.87 39.75
C ILE A 135 -34.45 -33.88 40.82
N PRO A 136 -33.20 -34.04 41.29
CA PRO A 136 -32.63 -33.19 42.32
C PRO A 136 -32.19 -31.83 41.74
N ARG A 137 -31.87 -30.89 42.63
CA ARG A 137 -31.28 -29.61 42.24
C ARG A 137 -29.87 -29.81 41.66
N VAL A 138 -29.76 -29.73 40.34
CA VAL A 138 -28.47 -29.76 39.62
C VAL A 138 -28.05 -28.42 39.03
N VAL A 139 -28.99 -27.48 38.84
CA VAL A 139 -28.68 -26.14 38.33
C VAL A 139 -27.83 -25.37 39.35
N GLY A 140 -26.67 -24.89 38.89
CA GLY A 140 -25.64 -24.28 39.74
C GLY A 140 -24.61 -25.24 40.33
N LEU A 141 -24.67 -26.54 40.03
CA LEU A 141 -23.58 -27.50 40.33
C LEU A 141 -22.60 -27.60 39.16
N THR A 142 -21.39 -28.08 39.42
CA THR A 142 -20.47 -28.48 38.35
C THR A 142 -21.04 -29.65 37.55
N GLN A 143 -20.67 -29.77 36.27
CA GLN A 143 -21.05 -30.89 35.40
C GLN A 143 -20.80 -32.26 36.07
N GLU A 144 -19.64 -32.45 36.71
CA GLU A 144 -19.29 -33.72 37.37
C GLU A 144 -20.18 -34.03 38.58
N GLU A 145 -20.58 -33.02 39.36
CA GLU A 145 -21.47 -33.19 40.52
C GLU A 145 -22.92 -33.41 40.07
N ALA A 146 -23.37 -32.68 39.05
CA ALA A 146 -24.70 -32.82 38.47
C ALA A 146 -24.91 -34.20 37.84
N THR A 147 -23.98 -34.64 36.98
CA THR A 147 -23.99 -35.98 36.39
C THR A 147 -23.99 -37.05 37.48
N ARG A 148 -23.10 -36.95 38.47
CA ARG A 148 -23.03 -37.91 39.59
C ARG A 148 -24.30 -37.91 40.45
N ALA A 149 -24.98 -36.77 40.62
CA ALA A 149 -26.24 -36.71 41.35
C ALA A 149 -27.38 -37.43 40.61
N LEU A 150 -27.42 -37.32 39.28
CA LEU A 150 -28.41 -37.96 38.41
C LEU A 150 -28.12 -39.46 38.21
N GLU A 151 -26.86 -39.83 37.98
CA GLU A 151 -26.41 -41.23 37.86
C GLU A 151 -26.61 -42.03 39.15
N ASN A 152 -26.40 -41.43 40.33
CA ASN A 152 -26.73 -42.06 41.62
C ASN A 152 -28.24 -42.37 41.77
N LEU A 153 -29.09 -41.63 41.06
CA LEU A 153 -30.53 -41.92 40.96
C LEU A 153 -30.85 -42.84 39.77
N GLY A 154 -29.89 -43.16 38.92
CA GLY A 154 -30.01 -44.07 37.78
C GLY A 154 -30.55 -43.43 36.50
N PHE A 155 -30.62 -42.10 36.43
CA PHE A 155 -30.95 -41.40 35.18
C PHE A 155 -29.79 -41.55 34.18
N VAL A 156 -30.11 -41.75 32.90
CA VAL A 156 -29.15 -41.60 31.81
C VAL A 156 -28.93 -40.12 31.54
N VAL A 157 -27.71 -39.62 31.73
CA VAL A 157 -27.39 -38.19 31.60
C VAL A 157 -26.87 -37.87 30.20
N SER A 158 -27.51 -36.93 29.52
CA SER A 158 -27.00 -36.27 28.32
C SER A 158 -26.43 -34.90 28.67
N VAL A 159 -25.34 -34.48 28.02
CA VAL A 159 -24.71 -33.18 28.25
C VAL A 159 -24.75 -32.37 26.96
N GLU A 160 -25.39 -31.21 27.04
CA GLU A 160 -25.50 -30.25 25.93
C GLU A 160 -24.65 -29.01 26.26
N PRO A 161 -23.56 -28.74 25.52
CA PRO A 161 -22.78 -27.52 25.73
C PRO A 161 -23.54 -26.31 25.17
N VAL A 162 -23.71 -25.28 25.99
CA VAL A 162 -24.36 -24.02 25.61
C VAL A 162 -23.36 -22.88 25.79
N ALA A 163 -23.12 -22.13 24.73
CA ALA A 163 -22.23 -20.97 24.74
C ALA A 163 -22.70 -19.94 25.77
N ALA A 164 -21.80 -19.60 26.71
CA ALA A 164 -22.05 -18.66 27.79
C ALA A 164 -20.89 -17.65 27.92
N ASP A 165 -21.12 -16.56 28.66
CA ASP A 165 -20.11 -15.55 28.96
C ASP A 165 -19.48 -15.74 30.35
N ASP A 166 -20.10 -16.53 31.22
CA ASP A 166 -19.59 -16.89 32.53
C ASP A 166 -19.95 -18.34 32.93
N GLY A 167 -19.64 -18.73 34.16
CA GLY A 167 -20.11 -19.99 34.76
C GLY A 167 -19.57 -21.28 34.13
N PHE A 168 -18.47 -21.24 33.36
CA PHE A 168 -17.97 -22.40 32.59
C PHE A 168 -17.87 -23.70 33.40
N GLY A 169 -18.43 -24.78 32.86
CA GLY A 169 -18.51 -26.10 33.51
C GLY A 169 -19.62 -26.24 34.56
N VAL A 170 -20.44 -25.21 34.77
CA VAL A 170 -21.64 -25.25 35.64
C VAL A 170 -22.89 -25.54 34.80
N VAL A 171 -23.84 -26.28 35.38
CA VAL A 171 -25.16 -26.54 34.77
C VAL A 171 -26.03 -25.29 34.84
N LEU A 172 -26.39 -24.76 33.66
CA LEU A 172 -27.31 -23.62 33.48
C LEU A 172 -28.78 -24.05 33.55
N ALA A 173 -29.10 -25.21 32.97
CA ALA A 173 -30.46 -25.75 32.90
C ALA A 173 -30.45 -27.28 32.92
N CYS A 174 -31.58 -27.87 33.32
CA CYS A 174 -31.83 -29.31 33.28
C CYS A 174 -33.21 -29.56 32.69
N SER A 175 -33.31 -30.52 31.78
CA SER A 175 -34.56 -31.00 31.19
C SER A 175 -34.62 -32.53 31.34
N PRO A 176 -35.60 -33.09 32.07
CA PRO A 176 -36.70 -32.42 32.76
C PRO A 176 -36.24 -31.58 33.98
N SER A 177 -37.13 -30.71 34.48
CA SER A 177 -36.75 -29.67 35.45
C SER A 177 -36.71 -30.15 36.91
N GLU A 178 -36.00 -29.39 37.78
CA GLU A 178 -35.85 -29.67 39.21
C GLU A 178 -37.21 -29.96 39.89
N GLY A 179 -37.27 -31.02 40.70
CA GLY A 179 -38.47 -31.40 41.43
C GLY A 179 -39.54 -32.11 40.59
N GLN A 180 -39.36 -32.25 39.27
CA GLN A 180 -40.21 -33.14 38.48
C GLN A 180 -39.89 -34.61 38.74
N ARG A 181 -40.90 -35.47 38.57
CA ARG A 181 -40.83 -36.90 38.83
C ARG A 181 -41.00 -37.66 37.52
N VAL A 182 -39.95 -38.36 37.09
CA VAL A 182 -39.79 -38.94 35.75
C VAL A 182 -39.18 -40.33 35.86
N ASP A 183 -39.36 -41.21 34.87
CA ASP A 183 -38.71 -42.52 34.90
C ASP A 183 -37.20 -42.37 34.63
N PRO A 184 -36.31 -43.02 35.41
CA PRO A 184 -34.88 -43.00 35.13
C PRO A 184 -34.50 -43.46 33.71
N ALA A 185 -35.34 -44.27 33.06
CA ALA A 185 -35.16 -44.71 31.67
C ALA A 185 -35.38 -43.59 30.63
N ASP A 186 -36.16 -42.55 30.93
CA ASP A 186 -36.39 -41.40 30.03
C ASP A 186 -35.15 -40.49 29.94
N GLY A 187 -34.25 -40.57 30.93
CA GLY A 187 -33.02 -39.79 31.02
C GLY A 187 -33.19 -38.34 31.48
N ALA A 188 -32.10 -37.58 31.46
CA ALA A 188 -32.07 -36.15 31.72
C ALA A 188 -30.95 -35.47 30.93
N THR A 189 -31.26 -34.36 30.25
CA THR A 189 -30.27 -33.51 29.58
C THR A 189 -29.91 -32.33 30.47
N ILE A 190 -28.61 -32.16 30.74
CA ILE A 190 -28.07 -30.97 31.41
C ILE A 190 -27.40 -30.05 30.39
N SER A 191 -27.84 -28.79 30.36
CA SER A 191 -27.23 -27.73 29.56
C SER A 191 -26.10 -27.09 30.37
N VAL A 192 -24.86 -27.25 29.91
CA VAL A 192 -23.64 -26.82 30.63
C VAL A 192 -23.04 -25.60 29.93
N ALA A 193 -22.65 -24.59 30.72
CA ALA A 193 -21.95 -23.41 30.22
C ALA A 193 -20.60 -23.80 29.58
N SER A 194 -20.45 -23.55 28.28
CA SER A 194 -19.19 -23.69 27.55
C SER A 194 -18.66 -22.33 27.09
N GLN A 195 -17.34 -22.22 26.98
CA GLN A 195 -16.69 -21.06 26.35
C GLN A 195 -17.01 -21.03 24.85
N ARG A 196 -17.09 -19.83 24.27
CA ARG A 196 -17.00 -19.67 22.81
C ARG A 196 -15.53 -19.76 22.41
N THR A 197 -15.25 -20.27 21.20
CA THR A 197 -13.89 -20.36 20.65
C THR A 197 -13.85 -19.76 19.25
N ILE A 198 -12.82 -18.97 18.94
CA ILE A 198 -12.70 -18.31 17.63
C ILE A 198 -12.61 -19.39 16.53
N PRO A 199 -13.52 -19.41 15.54
CA PRO A 199 -13.48 -20.38 14.45
C PRO A 199 -12.24 -20.19 13.55
N GLN A 200 -11.93 -21.21 12.75
CA GLN A 200 -10.94 -21.09 11.68
C GLN A 200 -11.52 -20.16 10.59
N ILE A 201 -10.89 -19.01 10.37
CA ILE A 201 -11.31 -17.95 9.43
C ILE A 201 -10.16 -17.36 8.61
N VAL A 202 -8.90 -17.64 8.95
CA VAL A 202 -7.74 -17.23 8.14
C VAL A 202 -7.81 -17.89 6.77
N GLY A 203 -7.57 -17.10 5.72
CA GLY A 203 -7.73 -17.51 4.32
C GLY A 203 -9.18 -17.48 3.81
N MET A 204 -10.18 -17.12 4.63
CA MET A 204 -11.54 -16.85 4.16
C MET A 204 -11.68 -15.41 3.62
N ASP A 205 -12.73 -15.18 2.84
CA ASP A 205 -13.22 -13.83 2.54
C ASP A 205 -13.76 -13.14 3.80
N VAL A 206 -13.57 -11.82 3.90
CA VAL A 206 -13.95 -10.99 5.05
C VAL A 206 -15.43 -11.10 5.44
N GLU A 207 -16.36 -11.21 4.48
CA GLU A 207 -17.80 -11.32 4.78
C GLU A 207 -18.12 -12.71 5.35
N SER A 208 -17.47 -13.74 4.81
CA SER A 208 -17.60 -15.13 5.31
C SER A 208 -16.99 -15.29 6.71
N ALA A 209 -15.84 -14.68 6.96
CA ALA A 209 -15.18 -14.65 8.26
C ALA A 209 -16.00 -13.87 9.31
N HIS A 210 -16.58 -12.74 8.92
CA HIS A 210 -17.45 -11.95 9.77
C HIS A 210 -18.72 -12.73 10.16
N GLN A 211 -19.38 -13.39 9.19
CA GLN A 211 -20.53 -14.25 9.49
C GLN A 211 -20.14 -15.41 10.43
N ALA A 212 -18.99 -16.05 10.22
CA ALA A 212 -18.53 -17.12 11.11
C ALA A 212 -18.26 -16.65 12.56
N LEU A 213 -17.77 -15.41 12.74
CA LEU A 213 -17.62 -14.80 14.07
C LEU A 213 -18.97 -14.46 14.72
N LEU A 214 -19.93 -13.94 13.94
CA LEU A 214 -21.29 -13.68 14.42
C LEU A 214 -22.02 -14.98 14.82
N ASP A 215 -21.89 -16.04 14.01
CA ASP A 215 -22.46 -17.37 14.29
C ASP A 215 -21.80 -18.04 15.51
N ALA A 216 -20.51 -17.77 15.76
CA ALA A 216 -19.81 -18.14 16.99
C ALA A 216 -20.21 -17.28 18.21
N GLY A 217 -20.98 -16.22 18.01
CA GLY A 217 -21.52 -15.35 19.07
C GLY A 217 -20.60 -14.23 19.53
N ALA A 218 -19.76 -13.67 18.64
CA ALA A 218 -19.01 -12.44 18.87
C ALA A 218 -19.84 -11.19 18.50
N GLU A 219 -19.85 -10.17 19.37
CA GLU A 219 -20.57 -8.91 19.16
C GLU A 219 -19.64 -7.74 18.77
N ASN A 220 -18.33 -7.89 19.01
CA ASN A 220 -17.35 -6.79 18.97
C ASN A 220 -16.19 -7.10 17.99
N VAL A 221 -16.51 -7.20 16.69
CA VAL A 221 -15.55 -7.46 15.62
C VAL A 221 -15.04 -6.15 15.02
N THR A 222 -13.72 -5.97 14.99
CA THR A 222 -13.03 -4.81 14.40
C THR A 222 -12.22 -5.26 13.19
N LEU A 223 -12.41 -4.60 12.03
CA LEU A 223 -11.59 -4.84 10.84
C LEU A 223 -10.34 -3.94 10.85
N SER A 224 -9.18 -4.56 10.64
CA SER A 224 -7.90 -3.91 10.36
C SER A 224 -7.45 -4.29 8.96
N TYR A 225 -6.82 -3.38 8.21
CA TYR A 225 -6.40 -3.63 6.83
C TYR A 225 -4.88 -3.57 6.70
N GLN A 226 -4.29 -4.61 6.10
CA GLN A 226 -2.84 -4.76 5.92
C GLN A 226 -2.51 -5.06 4.45
N ASN A 227 -1.44 -4.43 3.94
CA ASN A 227 -0.94 -4.71 2.58
C ASN A 227 -0.41 -6.15 2.52
N SER A 228 -0.79 -6.93 1.52
CA SER A 228 -0.33 -8.31 1.34
C SER A 228 -0.25 -8.70 -0.15
N ASP A 229 0.39 -9.83 -0.41
CA ASP A 229 0.37 -10.64 -1.64
C ASP A 229 -0.95 -11.42 -1.84
N GLN A 230 -1.74 -11.61 -0.78
CA GLN A 230 -3.03 -12.30 -0.85
C GLN A 230 -4.12 -11.46 -1.55
N PRO A 231 -5.16 -12.09 -2.11
CA PRO A 231 -6.27 -11.36 -2.75
C PRO A 231 -6.94 -10.37 -1.78
N ALA A 232 -7.24 -9.17 -2.27
CA ALA A 232 -7.92 -8.15 -1.48
C ALA A 232 -9.26 -8.68 -0.93
N GLY A 233 -9.51 -8.48 0.36
CA GLY A 233 -10.66 -9.05 1.08
C GLY A 233 -10.38 -10.38 1.81
N THR A 234 -9.24 -11.04 1.58
CA THR A 234 -8.86 -12.27 2.29
C THR A 234 -8.40 -11.98 3.73
N VAL A 235 -8.84 -12.75 4.72
CA VAL A 235 -8.35 -12.65 6.11
C VAL A 235 -6.95 -13.22 6.24
N LEU A 236 -6.02 -12.40 6.75
CA LEU A 236 -4.61 -12.75 6.99
C LEU A 236 -4.36 -13.30 8.39
N ALA A 237 -5.04 -12.72 9.39
CA ALA A 237 -4.88 -13.06 10.80
C ALA A 237 -6.10 -12.62 11.61
N VAL A 238 -6.27 -13.20 12.79
CA VAL A 238 -7.23 -12.75 13.80
C VAL A 238 -6.53 -12.64 15.17
N SER A 239 -6.97 -11.69 15.99
CA SER A 239 -6.49 -11.49 17.36
C SER A 239 -7.70 -11.32 18.30
N PRO A 240 -7.90 -12.17 19.32
CA PRO A 240 -7.12 -13.35 19.70
C PRO A 240 -6.98 -14.41 18.58
N GLU A 241 -6.01 -15.31 18.70
CA GLU A 241 -5.72 -16.32 17.66
C GLU A 241 -6.83 -17.37 17.54
N GLU A 242 -6.92 -18.04 16.40
CA GLU A 242 -7.96 -19.05 16.13
C GLU A 242 -7.94 -20.18 17.17
N GLY A 243 -9.12 -20.65 17.59
CA GLY A 243 -9.26 -21.59 18.70
C GLY A 243 -9.15 -20.97 20.10
N SER A 244 -8.73 -19.71 20.24
CA SER A 244 -8.77 -18.99 21.53
C SER A 244 -10.20 -18.90 22.07
N ALA A 245 -10.34 -19.01 23.38
CA ALA A 245 -11.60 -18.74 24.06
C ALA A 245 -11.88 -17.22 24.13
N PHE A 246 -13.15 -16.84 24.02
CA PHE A 246 -13.62 -15.44 24.13
C PHE A 246 -15.02 -15.35 24.75
N VAL A 247 -15.39 -14.18 25.27
CA VAL A 247 -16.77 -13.82 25.65
C VAL A 247 -17.36 -12.84 24.63
N SER A 248 -18.69 -12.80 24.49
CA SER A 248 -19.44 -12.03 23.48
C SER A 248 -18.93 -10.61 23.23
N SER A 249 -18.59 -9.89 24.29
CA SER A 249 -18.14 -8.50 24.26
C SER A 249 -16.64 -8.29 23.97
N ASP A 250 -15.82 -9.35 23.93
CA ASP A 250 -14.37 -9.22 23.73
C ASP A 250 -14.03 -8.65 22.35
N PRO A 251 -13.07 -7.70 22.25
CA PRO A 251 -12.69 -7.10 20.97
C PRO A 251 -11.88 -8.08 20.12
N ILE A 252 -12.50 -8.63 19.07
CA ILE A 252 -11.84 -9.48 18.08
C ILE A 252 -11.38 -8.60 16.91
N THR A 253 -10.07 -8.50 16.70
CA THR A 253 -9.49 -7.78 15.55
C THR A 253 -9.18 -8.74 14.42
N VAL A 254 -9.84 -8.57 13.28
CA VAL A 254 -9.60 -9.34 12.05
C VAL A 254 -8.71 -8.51 11.12
N THR A 255 -7.56 -9.05 10.73
CA THR A 255 -6.64 -8.40 9.79
C THR A 255 -6.92 -8.90 8.38
N VAL A 256 -7.27 -7.98 7.48
CA VAL A 256 -7.73 -8.27 6.11
C VAL A 256 -6.72 -7.74 5.10
N ALA A 257 -6.45 -8.54 4.06
CA ALA A 257 -5.61 -8.17 2.94
C ALA A 257 -6.22 -7.02 2.14
N ARG A 258 -5.41 -6.01 1.84
CA ARG A 258 -5.67 -4.97 0.84
C ARG A 258 -4.55 -4.96 -0.19
N ALA A 259 -4.91 -4.72 -1.45
CA ALA A 259 -3.94 -4.40 -2.48
C ALA A 259 -3.23 -3.08 -2.17
N PHE A 260 -2.05 -2.86 -2.74
CA PHE A 260 -1.37 -1.58 -2.65
C PHE A 260 -1.63 -0.76 -3.91
N THR A 261 -2.09 0.48 -3.78
CA THR A 261 -2.29 1.39 -4.93
C THR A 261 -1.02 2.21 -5.15
N VAL A 262 -0.42 2.15 -6.34
CA VAL A 262 0.76 2.95 -6.69
C VAL A 262 0.42 4.45 -6.59
N PRO A 263 1.13 5.24 -5.76
CA PRO A 263 0.90 6.68 -5.67
C PRO A 263 1.29 7.41 -6.96
N ALA A 264 0.75 8.62 -7.17
CA ALA A 264 1.27 9.54 -8.17
C ALA A 264 2.58 10.14 -7.64
N LEU A 265 3.70 9.84 -8.32
CA LEU A 265 5.05 10.33 -8.01
C LEU A 265 5.68 11.10 -9.18
N GLU A 266 4.98 11.21 -10.30
CA GLU A 266 5.43 11.95 -11.49
C GLU A 266 5.59 13.43 -11.13
N GLY A 267 6.73 14.03 -11.48
CA GLY A 267 7.08 15.39 -11.08
C GLY A 267 7.59 15.54 -9.64
N MET A 268 7.86 14.45 -8.92
CA MET A 268 8.50 14.49 -7.59
C MET A 268 10.00 14.18 -7.68
N SER A 269 10.78 14.68 -6.71
CA SER A 269 12.20 14.32 -6.60
C SER A 269 12.37 12.81 -6.40
N LEU A 270 13.47 12.23 -6.90
CA LEU A 270 13.78 10.82 -6.67
C LEU A 270 13.76 10.46 -5.17
N SER A 271 14.28 11.33 -4.30
CA SER A 271 14.28 11.13 -2.84
C SER A 271 12.89 11.06 -2.23
N ASP A 272 11.98 11.96 -2.61
CA ASP A 272 10.61 11.97 -2.08
C ASP A 272 9.81 10.78 -2.62
N ALA A 273 9.99 10.46 -3.91
CA ALA A 273 9.38 9.31 -4.56
C ALA A 273 9.81 7.99 -3.91
N GLN A 274 11.10 7.83 -3.60
CA GLN A 274 11.62 6.67 -2.87
C GLN A 274 11.05 6.60 -1.45
N ALA A 275 11.09 7.70 -0.69
CA ALA A 275 10.54 7.74 0.66
C ALA A 275 9.04 7.39 0.69
N GLN A 276 8.27 7.82 -0.32
CA GLN A 276 6.84 7.52 -0.43
C GLN A 276 6.55 6.06 -0.85
N LEU A 277 7.40 5.44 -1.67
CA LEU A 277 7.33 4.00 -1.97
C LEU A 277 7.71 3.14 -0.76
N GLU A 278 8.80 3.49 -0.06
CA GLU A 278 9.26 2.79 1.15
C GLU A 278 8.23 2.88 2.28
N ALA A 279 7.62 4.06 2.50
CA ALA A 279 6.51 4.24 3.44
C ALA A 279 5.27 3.40 3.07
N GLY A 280 5.13 3.01 1.81
CA GLY A 280 4.10 2.07 1.35
C GLY A 280 4.44 0.59 1.58
N GLY A 281 5.73 0.27 1.78
CA GLY A 281 6.24 -1.11 1.72
C GLY A 281 6.41 -1.63 0.29
N LEU A 282 6.73 -0.74 -0.66
CA LEU A 282 7.14 -1.08 -2.03
C LEU A 282 8.66 -0.95 -2.21
N THR A 283 9.19 -1.58 -3.25
CA THR A 283 10.60 -1.45 -3.66
C THR A 283 10.70 -0.50 -4.85
N SER A 284 11.67 0.43 -4.87
CA SER A 284 11.96 1.25 -6.06
C SER A 284 13.10 0.63 -6.90
N SER A 285 12.95 0.59 -8.21
CA SER A 285 14.05 0.37 -9.17
C SER A 285 14.20 1.62 -10.03
N VAL A 286 15.37 2.26 -10.02
CA VAL A 286 15.60 3.52 -10.77
C VAL A 286 16.22 3.21 -12.13
N ILE A 287 15.67 3.79 -13.20
CA ILE A 287 16.31 3.90 -14.51
C ILE A 287 16.40 5.38 -14.88
N TYR A 288 17.54 5.79 -15.45
CA TYR A 288 17.71 7.16 -15.92
C TYR A 288 17.34 7.27 -17.40
N VAL A 289 16.67 8.38 -17.75
CA VAL A 289 16.23 8.69 -19.12
C VAL A 289 16.57 10.14 -19.45
N GLU A 290 16.88 10.40 -20.72
CA GLU A 290 16.95 11.76 -21.26
C GLU A 290 15.52 12.33 -21.35
N SER A 291 15.33 13.55 -20.85
CA SER A 291 14.03 14.21 -20.78
C SER A 291 14.20 15.70 -20.52
N ASP A 292 13.28 16.52 -21.02
CA ASP A 292 13.22 17.97 -20.78
C ASP A 292 12.74 18.35 -19.37
N ALA A 293 12.57 17.36 -18.48
CA ALA A 293 12.16 17.55 -17.09
C ALA A 293 13.36 17.90 -16.19
N GLU A 294 13.07 18.55 -15.05
CA GLU A 294 14.05 18.93 -14.03
C GLU A 294 14.90 17.72 -13.59
N LYS A 295 16.23 17.89 -13.58
CA LYS A 295 17.21 16.81 -13.36
C LYS A 295 16.90 16.06 -12.04
N SER A 296 17.08 14.74 -12.01
CA SER A 296 16.72 13.88 -10.85
C SER A 296 15.23 13.78 -10.47
N THR A 297 14.32 14.32 -11.29
CA THR A 297 12.85 14.22 -11.10
C THR A 297 12.27 12.96 -11.77
N VAL A 298 11.25 12.34 -11.16
CA VAL A 298 10.53 11.21 -11.76
C VAL A 298 9.69 11.69 -12.96
N VAL A 299 10.04 11.18 -14.15
CA VAL A 299 9.38 11.47 -15.43
C VAL A 299 8.17 10.55 -15.64
N SER A 300 8.28 9.28 -15.27
CA SER A 300 7.20 8.29 -15.37
C SER A 300 7.49 7.05 -14.51
N LEU A 301 6.49 6.19 -14.34
CA LEU A 301 6.59 4.99 -13.50
C LEU A 301 5.85 3.78 -14.09
N ASP A 302 6.43 2.59 -13.90
CA ASP A 302 5.89 1.30 -14.34
C ASP A 302 5.85 0.30 -13.16
N PRO A 303 4.67 -0.22 -12.77
CA PRO A 303 3.33 0.11 -13.28
C PRO A 303 2.88 1.55 -12.93
N PRO A 304 1.95 2.11 -13.72
CA PRO A 304 1.54 3.52 -13.61
C PRO A 304 0.74 3.84 -12.35
N ALA A 305 0.70 5.12 -11.97
CA ALA A 305 -0.03 5.62 -10.80
C ALA A 305 -1.51 5.21 -10.82
N GLY A 306 -2.04 4.84 -9.65
CA GLY A 306 -3.38 4.28 -9.50
C GLY A 306 -3.50 2.78 -9.78
N THR A 307 -2.45 2.11 -10.28
CA THR A 307 -2.46 0.65 -10.45
C THR A 307 -2.43 -0.07 -9.10
N GLU A 308 -3.16 -1.18 -8.99
CA GLU A 308 -3.07 -2.09 -7.83
C GLU A 308 -1.93 -3.10 -8.00
N VAL A 309 -1.06 -3.20 -7.00
CA VAL A 309 0.10 -4.09 -6.93
C VAL A 309 0.13 -4.88 -5.62
N ALA A 310 0.85 -6.00 -5.62
CA ALA A 310 1.11 -6.80 -4.43
C ALA A 310 2.04 -6.06 -3.45
N ALA A 311 1.96 -6.39 -2.15
CA ALA A 311 2.92 -5.89 -1.17
C ALA A 311 4.37 -6.27 -1.54
N GLY A 312 5.33 -5.36 -1.34
CA GLY A 312 6.74 -5.56 -1.70
C GLY A 312 7.05 -5.49 -3.20
N ALA A 313 6.06 -5.24 -4.07
CA ALA A 313 6.29 -5.14 -5.52
C ALA A 313 7.34 -4.07 -5.86
N THR A 314 8.11 -4.31 -6.92
CA THR A 314 9.09 -3.36 -7.45
C THR A 314 8.41 -2.43 -8.46
N ILE A 315 8.43 -1.12 -8.18
CA ILE A 315 8.04 -0.08 -9.14
C ILE A 315 9.30 0.43 -9.83
N THR A 316 9.28 0.47 -11.15
CA THR A 316 10.35 1.08 -11.94
C THR A 316 10.07 2.58 -12.06
N LEU A 317 10.97 3.42 -11.55
CA LEU A 317 10.95 4.87 -11.71
C LEU A 317 11.86 5.24 -12.89
N ALA A 318 11.29 5.85 -13.93
CA ALA A 318 12.06 6.52 -14.97
C ALA A 318 12.32 7.96 -14.51
N VAL A 319 13.59 8.32 -14.35
CA VAL A 319 14.04 9.58 -13.73
C VAL A 319 14.85 10.37 -14.74
N ALA A 320 14.63 11.69 -14.82
CA ALA A 320 15.41 12.59 -15.66
C ALA A 320 16.89 12.47 -15.28
N THR A 321 17.75 12.18 -16.26
CA THR A 321 19.16 11.88 -16.00
C THR A 321 19.83 12.97 -15.17
N PRO A 322 20.53 12.62 -14.07
CA PRO A 322 21.21 13.58 -13.22
C PRO A 322 22.52 14.09 -13.86
N MET A 323 22.91 13.59 -15.03
CA MET A 323 24.17 13.92 -15.69
C MET A 323 24.04 15.19 -16.57
N PRO A 324 25.16 15.87 -16.87
CA PRO A 324 25.20 16.86 -17.94
C PRO A 324 24.81 16.21 -19.27
N SER A 325 24.03 16.89 -20.12
CA SER A 325 23.67 16.32 -21.44
C SER A 325 24.85 16.32 -22.40
N GLU A 326 25.72 17.33 -22.28
CA GLU A 326 26.91 17.55 -23.10
C GLU A 326 28.06 18.03 -22.19
N PRO A 327 29.34 17.84 -22.55
CA PRO A 327 30.47 18.20 -21.69
C PRO A 327 30.55 19.70 -21.32
N TYR A 328 29.85 20.55 -22.06
CA TYR A 328 29.75 22.00 -21.88
C TYR A 328 28.45 22.47 -21.17
N ASP A 329 27.56 21.55 -20.74
CA ASP A 329 26.38 21.83 -19.88
C ASP A 329 26.81 22.18 -18.45
N LEU A 330 27.31 23.41 -18.24
CA LEU A 330 27.93 23.82 -16.97
C LEU A 330 26.97 23.78 -15.77
N MET A 331 25.67 23.98 -16.01
CA MET A 331 24.64 23.86 -14.98
C MET A 331 24.52 22.40 -14.52
N GLY A 332 24.48 21.45 -15.45
CA GLY A 332 24.55 20.02 -15.14
C GLY A 332 25.73 19.65 -14.22
N TYR A 333 26.92 20.23 -14.43
CA TYR A 333 28.07 19.97 -13.55
C TYR A 333 27.93 20.52 -12.12
N LEU A 334 27.09 21.53 -11.89
CA LEU A 334 26.82 22.08 -10.56
C LEU A 334 25.70 21.30 -9.84
N GLU A 335 24.79 20.68 -10.59
CA GLU A 335 23.65 19.90 -10.08
C GLU A 335 23.97 18.41 -9.90
N THR A 336 24.96 17.87 -10.61
CA THR A 336 25.34 16.44 -10.55
C THR A 336 26.15 16.12 -9.28
N ALA A 337 25.86 14.99 -8.63
CA ALA A 337 26.68 14.49 -7.52
C ALA A 337 28.14 14.16 -7.97
N PRO A 338 29.19 14.55 -7.22
CA PRO A 338 30.59 14.42 -7.68
C PRO A 338 31.01 13.02 -8.16
N GLN A 339 30.56 11.96 -7.51
CA GLN A 339 30.91 10.58 -7.89
C GLN A 339 30.28 10.17 -9.24
N ALA A 340 29.14 10.77 -9.61
CA ALA A 340 28.54 10.58 -10.92
C ALA A 340 29.28 11.41 -11.99
N LEU A 341 29.79 12.59 -11.66
CA LEU A 341 30.64 13.39 -12.56
C LEU A 341 31.95 12.69 -12.94
N SER A 342 32.64 12.07 -11.98
CA SER A 342 33.85 11.27 -12.30
C SER A 342 33.54 10.11 -13.25
N ALA A 343 32.35 9.50 -13.16
CA ALA A 343 31.94 8.43 -14.05
C ALA A 343 31.54 8.95 -15.43
N TYR A 344 30.79 10.05 -15.48
CA TYR A 344 30.38 10.74 -16.72
C TYR A 344 31.60 11.20 -17.54
N LEU A 345 32.54 11.91 -16.91
CA LEU A 345 33.77 12.37 -17.57
C LEU A 345 34.59 11.21 -18.14
N ALA A 346 34.71 10.10 -17.40
CA ALA A 346 35.44 8.91 -17.86
C ALA A 346 34.76 8.20 -19.05
N ASP A 347 33.42 8.16 -19.10
CA ASP A 347 32.66 7.57 -20.21
C ASP A 347 32.66 8.49 -21.46
N ALA A 348 32.55 9.80 -21.24
CA ALA A 348 32.74 10.84 -22.25
C ALA A 348 34.18 10.96 -22.78
N GLY A 349 35.12 10.15 -22.29
CA GLY A 349 36.49 10.05 -22.80
C GLY A 349 37.46 11.14 -22.34
N TYR A 350 37.11 11.90 -21.29
CA TYR A 350 37.99 12.90 -20.68
C TYR A 350 39.05 12.25 -19.78
N THR A 351 40.30 12.70 -19.89
CA THR A 351 41.42 12.21 -19.07
C THR A 351 41.73 13.16 -17.93
N LEU A 352 41.78 12.67 -16.69
CA LEU A 352 42.21 13.43 -15.51
C LEU A 352 43.69 13.81 -15.62
N ASP A 353 43.98 15.09 -15.80
CA ASP A 353 45.35 15.62 -15.85
C ASP A 353 45.90 15.88 -14.45
N TYR A 354 45.03 16.36 -13.56
CA TYR A 354 45.34 16.79 -12.20
C TYR A 354 44.10 16.70 -11.30
N GLY A 355 44.29 16.37 -10.02
CA GLY A 355 43.23 16.32 -9.02
C GLY A 355 43.70 16.30 -7.58
N GLU A 356 43.32 17.34 -6.83
CA GLU A 356 43.48 17.48 -5.38
C GLU A 356 42.21 18.07 -4.75
N ILE A 357 42.19 18.25 -3.41
CA ILE A 357 41.04 18.78 -2.67
C ILE A 357 41.49 20.05 -1.95
N TYR A 358 40.74 21.15 -2.09
CA TYR A 358 40.99 22.38 -1.33
C TYR A 358 40.90 22.10 0.17
N ALA A 359 41.96 22.45 0.90
CA ALA A 359 42.02 22.29 2.36
C ALA A 359 40.92 23.09 3.10
N SER A 360 40.42 24.15 2.46
CA SER A 360 39.20 24.87 2.82
C SER A 360 38.00 24.35 2.02
N GLY A 361 36.93 23.98 2.71
CA GLY A 361 35.64 23.59 2.10
C GLY A 361 35.53 22.13 1.66
N GLY A 362 36.62 21.47 1.26
CA GLY A 362 36.57 20.08 0.78
C GLY A 362 36.10 19.92 -0.67
N ASN A 363 36.06 21.03 -1.43
CA ASN A 363 35.78 21.03 -2.86
C ASN A 363 36.98 20.52 -3.67
N ALA A 364 36.70 20.01 -4.87
CA ALA A 364 37.70 19.58 -5.82
C ALA A 364 38.51 20.76 -6.38
N HIS A 365 39.79 20.50 -6.65
CA HIS A 365 40.61 21.25 -7.61
C HIS A 365 41.12 20.22 -8.62
N VAL A 366 40.42 20.10 -9.76
CA VAL A 366 40.69 19.09 -10.80
C VAL A 366 40.73 19.72 -12.18
N ALA A 367 41.50 19.11 -13.08
CA ALA A 367 41.53 19.41 -14.50
C ALA A 367 41.40 18.11 -15.32
N TYR A 368 40.58 18.16 -16.36
CA TYR A 368 40.32 17.06 -17.29
C TYR A 368 40.41 17.54 -18.74
N THR A 369 41.26 16.92 -19.56
CA THR A 369 41.39 17.19 -20.99
C THR A 369 40.55 16.21 -21.81
N GLY A 370 39.78 16.72 -22.77
CA GLY A 370 39.00 15.95 -23.74
C GLY A 370 39.83 15.57 -24.98
N ALA A 371 39.36 14.57 -25.73
CA ALA A 371 40.09 14.04 -26.89
C ALA A 371 40.36 15.07 -28.01
N SER A 372 39.52 16.11 -28.13
CA SER A 372 39.67 17.23 -29.07
C SER A 372 40.52 18.39 -28.52
N GLY A 373 41.01 18.31 -27.28
CA GLY A 373 41.82 19.34 -26.62
C GLY A 373 41.06 20.31 -25.73
N ASP A 374 39.76 20.11 -25.54
CA ASP A 374 38.92 20.81 -24.55
C ASP A 374 39.45 20.62 -23.13
N LEU A 375 39.33 21.65 -22.28
CA LEU A 375 39.76 21.59 -20.89
C LEU A 375 38.60 21.91 -19.94
N ILE A 376 38.29 20.97 -19.05
CA ILE A 376 37.30 21.14 -17.99
C ILE A 376 38.04 21.24 -16.66
N GLN A 377 37.86 22.36 -15.96
CA GLN A 377 38.37 22.58 -14.61
C GLN A 377 37.21 22.69 -13.63
N ILE A 378 37.23 21.90 -12.56
CA ILE A 378 36.30 22.04 -11.43
C ILE A 378 37.12 22.50 -10.23
N THR A 379 36.74 23.66 -9.69
CA THR A 379 37.61 24.47 -8.82
C THR A 379 36.79 25.47 -7.99
N ASN A 380 37.36 26.04 -6.94
CA ASN A 380 36.78 27.18 -6.23
C ASN A 380 37.04 28.52 -6.92
N GLU A 381 37.97 28.58 -7.88
CA GLU A 381 38.45 29.82 -8.51
C GLU A 381 38.28 29.74 -10.04
N PRO A 382 37.06 29.50 -10.57
CA PRO A 382 36.82 29.25 -12.00
C PRO A 382 37.03 30.48 -12.90
N GLU A 383 37.20 31.67 -12.34
CA GLU A 383 37.69 32.85 -13.05
C GLU A 383 39.17 32.77 -13.44
N THR A 384 39.96 31.88 -12.82
CA THR A 384 41.40 31.73 -13.11
C THR A 384 41.69 30.64 -14.13
N ALA A 385 42.67 30.86 -15.00
CA ALA A 385 43.17 29.85 -15.94
C ALA A 385 44.21 28.89 -15.32
N HIS A 386 44.40 28.93 -13.99
CA HIS A 386 45.54 28.31 -13.34
C HIS A 386 45.36 26.78 -13.13
N TYR A 387 46.39 26.01 -13.44
CA TYR A 387 46.49 24.59 -13.10
C TYR A 387 47.90 24.25 -12.60
N ALA A 388 48.03 24.12 -11.27
CA ALA A 388 49.31 23.76 -10.65
C ALA A 388 49.58 22.25 -10.80
N GLY A 389 50.70 21.88 -11.41
CA GLY A 389 51.05 20.47 -11.64
C GLY A 389 51.32 19.71 -10.33
N GLY A 390 50.39 18.83 -9.96
CA GLY A 390 50.47 17.99 -8.74
C GLY A 390 49.90 16.58 -8.93
N SER A 391 49.10 16.10 -7.97
CA SER A 391 48.59 14.72 -7.94
C SER A 391 47.57 14.43 -9.04
N GLN A 392 47.54 13.19 -9.55
CA GLN A 392 46.46 12.64 -10.39
C GLN A 392 45.52 11.78 -9.54
N ALA A 393 45.00 12.35 -8.44
CA ALA A 393 44.03 11.64 -7.61
C ALA A 393 42.63 12.01 -8.08
N ASP A 394 41.83 11.01 -8.48
CA ASP A 394 40.39 11.25 -8.65
C ASP A 394 39.80 11.63 -7.28
N VAL A 395 39.30 12.87 -7.19
CA VAL A 395 38.72 13.43 -5.97
C VAL A 395 37.19 13.48 -6.05
N LEU A 396 36.64 13.54 -7.26
CA LEU A 396 35.21 13.54 -7.53
C LEU A 396 34.62 12.16 -7.24
N ALA A 397 35.29 11.08 -7.63
CA ALA A 397 34.96 9.70 -7.24
C ALA A 397 35.05 9.47 -5.72
N ARG A 398 35.73 10.36 -4.98
CA ARG A 398 35.81 10.35 -3.51
C ARG A 398 34.81 11.29 -2.83
N GLY A 399 33.99 12.01 -3.60
CA GLY A 399 32.94 12.90 -3.09
C GLY A 399 33.40 14.30 -2.69
N ALA A 400 34.51 14.82 -3.24
CA ALA A 400 34.86 16.23 -3.09
C ALA A 400 33.85 17.11 -3.84
N GLY A 401 33.42 18.22 -3.22
CA GLY A 401 32.36 19.08 -3.77
C GLY A 401 32.74 19.85 -5.04
N VAL A 402 31.75 20.30 -5.80
CA VAL A 402 31.91 21.18 -6.96
C VAL A 402 31.82 22.63 -6.47
N GLY A 403 32.92 23.38 -6.47
CA GLY A 403 32.93 24.80 -6.08
C GLY A 403 32.52 25.76 -7.20
N GLY A 404 32.68 25.31 -8.44
CA GLY A 404 32.61 26.10 -9.66
C GLY A 404 33.21 25.30 -10.82
N VAL A 405 32.85 25.68 -12.04
CA VAL A 405 33.19 24.93 -13.27
C VAL A 405 33.67 25.93 -14.32
N ARG A 406 34.76 25.59 -15.01
CA ARG A 406 35.32 26.35 -16.13
C ARG A 406 35.57 25.39 -17.29
N TYR A 407 35.03 25.70 -18.47
CA TYR A 407 35.17 24.94 -19.70
C TYR A 407 35.87 25.83 -20.74
N ALA A 408 37.04 25.41 -21.23
CA ALA A 408 37.72 26.04 -22.36
C ALA A 408 37.53 25.17 -23.61
N PHE A 409 36.92 25.75 -24.64
CA PHE A 409 36.56 25.06 -25.87
C PHE A 409 37.78 24.78 -26.76
N SER A 410 37.80 23.59 -27.35
CA SER A 410 38.64 23.34 -28.52
C SER A 410 38.03 23.95 -29.78
N ALA A 411 38.82 24.01 -30.86
CA ALA A 411 38.32 24.44 -32.17
C ALA A 411 37.38 23.42 -32.85
N GLU A 412 37.16 22.24 -32.27
CA GLU A 412 36.30 21.18 -32.82
C GLU A 412 34.91 21.15 -32.16
N THR A 413 34.80 21.54 -30.89
CA THR A 413 33.56 21.55 -30.09
C THR A 413 32.84 22.89 -30.06
N LEU A 414 33.52 23.97 -30.44
CA LEU A 414 33.01 25.33 -30.36
C LEU A 414 31.72 25.51 -31.20
N PRO A 415 30.61 26.04 -30.63
CA PRO A 415 29.36 26.22 -31.36
C PRO A 415 29.50 27.23 -32.51
N GLU A 416 28.66 27.08 -33.55
CA GLU A 416 28.71 27.92 -34.75
C GLU A 416 28.50 29.39 -34.40
N GLY A 417 29.48 30.24 -34.75
CA GLY A 417 29.50 31.66 -34.41
C GLY A 417 30.09 32.00 -33.02
N GLY A 418 30.34 31.01 -32.15
CA GLY A 418 30.91 31.20 -30.81
C GLY A 418 32.35 31.77 -30.79
N ALA A 419 33.06 31.73 -31.91
CA ALA A 419 34.36 32.41 -32.08
C ALA A 419 34.25 33.93 -32.32
N THR A 420 33.04 34.49 -32.38
CA THR A 420 32.86 35.91 -32.72
C THR A 420 32.97 36.78 -31.48
N GLU A 421 33.89 37.74 -31.48
CA GLU A 421 34.02 38.79 -30.46
C GLU A 421 32.84 39.78 -30.54
N SER A 422 31.66 39.32 -30.16
CA SER A 422 30.41 40.08 -30.13
C SER A 422 29.37 39.44 -29.20
N GLU A 423 28.33 40.20 -28.85
CA GLU A 423 27.18 39.70 -28.08
C GLU A 423 26.51 38.49 -28.76
N SER A 424 26.57 38.36 -30.09
CA SER A 424 26.03 37.18 -30.79
C SER A 424 26.91 35.94 -30.64
N GLY A 425 28.24 36.10 -30.50
CA GLY A 425 29.13 35.00 -30.14
C GLY A 425 28.90 34.54 -28.70
N ILE A 426 28.80 35.50 -27.76
CA ILE A 426 28.43 35.23 -26.36
C ILE A 426 27.13 34.44 -26.29
N ARG A 427 26.08 34.88 -26.99
CA ARG A 427 24.78 34.19 -27.03
C ARG A 427 24.85 32.77 -27.60
N ALA A 428 25.67 32.53 -28.62
CA ALA A 428 25.84 31.18 -29.20
C ALA A 428 26.53 30.20 -28.23
N VAL A 429 27.52 30.66 -27.46
CA VAL A 429 28.17 29.86 -26.41
C VAL A 429 27.24 29.67 -25.20
N MET A 430 26.53 30.73 -24.81
CA MET A 430 25.54 30.73 -23.74
C MET A 430 24.42 29.71 -24.02
N GLU A 431 23.84 29.71 -25.23
CA GLU A 431 22.79 28.77 -25.66
C GLU A 431 23.30 27.32 -25.69
N ALA A 432 24.53 27.07 -26.16
CA ALA A 432 25.15 25.75 -26.13
C ALA A 432 25.38 25.24 -24.70
N CYS A 433 25.86 26.10 -23.79
CA CYS A 433 26.12 25.74 -22.39
C CYS A 433 24.87 25.62 -21.49
N GLY A 434 23.66 25.76 -22.04
CA GLY A 434 22.41 25.76 -21.26
C GLY A 434 22.24 26.99 -20.35
N LEU A 435 22.96 28.08 -20.65
CA LEU A 435 23.01 29.28 -19.84
C LEU A 435 21.89 30.26 -20.20
N GLU A 436 21.32 30.93 -19.20
CA GLU A 436 20.27 31.94 -19.37
C GLU A 436 20.54 33.23 -18.57
N GLY A 437 19.88 34.32 -18.94
CA GLY A 437 19.88 35.54 -18.13
C GLY A 437 21.17 36.36 -18.22
N LEU A 438 21.70 36.57 -19.43
CA LEU A 438 22.75 37.57 -19.71
C LEU A 438 22.32 38.95 -19.15
N LEU A 439 23.16 39.56 -18.33
CA LEU A 439 22.89 40.82 -17.65
C LEU A 439 23.59 42.01 -18.32
N ASP A 440 24.88 41.88 -18.62
CA ASP A 440 25.75 42.95 -19.12
C ASP A 440 27.04 42.39 -19.76
N THR A 441 27.78 43.22 -20.50
CA THR A 441 28.95 42.82 -21.30
C THR A 441 30.05 43.89 -21.29
N CYS A 442 31.32 43.47 -21.17
CA CYS A 442 32.50 44.32 -21.10
C CYS A 442 33.58 43.91 -22.14
N THR A 443 34.35 44.88 -22.64
CA THR A 443 35.45 44.73 -23.59
C THR A 443 36.80 45.17 -23.00
N GLU A 444 37.91 45.03 -23.74
CA GLU A 444 39.20 45.60 -23.33
C GLU A 444 39.17 47.13 -23.13
N SER A 445 38.20 47.83 -23.74
CA SER A 445 38.03 49.27 -23.60
C SER A 445 37.25 49.71 -22.36
N ASP A 446 36.60 48.77 -21.67
CA ASP A 446 35.75 49.03 -20.49
C ASP A 446 36.47 48.75 -19.16
N ILE A 447 37.49 47.87 -19.14
CA ILE A 447 38.19 47.47 -17.92
C ILE A 447 38.81 48.67 -17.19
N VAL A 448 38.31 48.93 -15.97
CA VAL A 448 38.96 49.79 -14.99
C VAL A 448 39.96 48.94 -14.20
N ALA A 449 41.19 48.81 -14.72
CA ALA A 449 42.27 48.07 -14.07
C ALA A 449 42.81 48.81 -12.82
N PRO A 450 43.31 48.09 -11.80
CA PRO A 450 44.05 48.70 -10.71
C PRO A 450 45.36 49.30 -11.22
N ILE A 451 45.49 50.62 -11.17
CA ILE A 451 46.72 51.34 -11.55
C ILE A 451 47.87 50.88 -10.62
N PRO A 452 48.98 50.35 -11.16
CA PRO A 452 50.16 50.06 -10.34
C PRO A 452 50.71 51.36 -9.74
N GLU A 453 50.88 51.43 -8.41
CA GLU A 453 51.68 52.49 -7.81
C GLU A 453 53.13 52.30 -8.24
N GLU A 454 53.67 53.22 -9.06
CA GLU A 454 55.09 53.20 -9.43
C GLU A 454 55.96 53.27 -8.16
N GLU A 455 56.74 52.20 -7.89
CA GLU A 455 57.67 52.21 -6.77
C GLU A 455 58.65 53.39 -6.93
N PRO A 456 58.77 54.29 -5.93
CA PRO A 456 59.59 55.49 -6.06
C PRO A 456 61.08 55.11 -6.12
N GLN A 457 61.65 55.15 -7.32
CA GLN A 457 63.04 54.75 -7.57
C GLN A 457 64.01 55.46 -6.62
N GLU A 458 64.85 54.67 -5.92
CA GLU A 458 65.88 55.22 -5.06
C GLU A 458 66.88 56.07 -5.88
N PRO A 459 67.27 57.27 -5.38
CA PRO A 459 68.16 58.15 -6.12
C PRO A 459 69.58 57.56 -6.17
N THR A 460 70.04 57.24 -7.37
CA THR A 460 71.40 56.73 -7.60
C THR A 460 72.48 57.79 -7.31
N GLU A 461 73.51 57.42 -6.55
CA GLU A 461 74.67 58.29 -6.33
C GLU A 461 75.50 58.48 -7.62
N PRO A 462 76.10 59.66 -7.85
CA PRO A 462 76.89 59.94 -9.04
C PRO A 462 78.36 59.53 -8.89
N GLU A 463 78.93 58.89 -9.91
CA GLU A 463 80.38 58.84 -10.12
C GLU A 463 80.82 59.73 -11.31
N ASP A 464 82.06 60.25 -11.22
CA ASP A 464 82.57 61.41 -11.98
C ASP A 464 83.24 61.00 -13.32
N PRO A 465 83.40 61.90 -14.33
CA PRO A 465 83.60 61.50 -15.73
C PRO A 465 85.04 61.54 -16.27
N ALA A 466 85.32 60.65 -17.22
CA ALA A 466 86.26 60.78 -18.36
C ALA A 466 85.85 59.72 -19.42
N ASP A 467 85.94 59.92 -20.74
CA ASP A 467 86.91 60.68 -21.56
C ASP A 467 86.23 61.33 -22.79
N GLU A 468 86.93 62.18 -23.54
CA GLU A 468 86.35 63.04 -24.60
C GLU A 468 86.34 62.42 -26.03
N GLY A 469 85.30 62.77 -26.81
CA GLY A 469 85.51 63.15 -28.22
C GLY A 469 84.79 62.34 -29.31
N GLY A 470 83.78 62.94 -29.94
CA GLY A 470 83.20 62.44 -31.19
C GLY A 470 81.83 63.06 -31.51
N ALA A 471 81.80 64.09 -32.37
CA ALA A 471 80.55 64.72 -32.81
C ALA A 471 80.04 64.10 -34.13
N GLY A 472 78.73 63.93 -34.26
CA GLY A 472 78.05 63.52 -35.48
C GLY A 472 76.56 63.30 -35.25
N GLU A 473 75.72 64.04 -35.96
CA GLU A 473 74.27 63.87 -35.98
C GLU A 473 73.89 62.53 -36.65
N ASP A 474 72.88 61.80 -36.14
CA ASP A 474 71.65 61.52 -36.89
C ASP A 474 70.67 60.56 -36.17
N ASN A 475 69.46 61.09 -35.95
CA ASN A 475 68.15 60.43 -36.05
C ASN A 475 68.05 58.89 -35.84
N ALA A 476 67.60 58.47 -34.65
CA ALA A 476 66.96 57.17 -34.44
C ALA A 476 65.65 57.37 -33.65
N SER A 477 64.56 56.77 -34.13
CA SER A 477 63.23 56.88 -33.51
C SER A 477 63.25 56.42 -32.05
N ALA A 478 62.47 57.08 -31.19
CA ALA A 478 61.89 56.37 -30.07
C ALA A 478 61.08 55.21 -30.66
N GLY A 479 61.44 53.98 -30.31
CA GLY A 479 60.61 52.82 -30.61
C GLY A 479 59.45 52.84 -29.63
N GLU A 480 58.26 53.17 -30.10
CA GLU A 480 57.04 52.99 -29.32
C GLU A 480 56.92 51.50 -29.04
N SER A 481 57.06 51.11 -27.78
CA SER A 481 56.94 49.72 -27.34
C SER A 481 55.48 49.33 -27.40
N THR A 482 55.02 48.93 -28.59
CA THR A 482 53.69 48.37 -28.80
C THR A 482 53.62 47.04 -28.07
N GLU A 483 53.21 47.08 -26.80
CA GLU A 483 52.77 45.90 -26.09
C GLU A 483 51.58 45.30 -26.86
N PRO A 484 51.56 43.97 -27.08
CA PRO A 484 50.52 43.32 -27.87
C PRO A 484 49.17 43.45 -27.17
N ALA A 485 48.20 44.04 -27.85
CA ALA A 485 46.87 44.28 -27.31
C ALA A 485 46.11 42.96 -27.07
N HIS A 486 45.69 42.75 -25.83
CA HIS A 486 44.58 41.86 -25.52
C HIS A 486 43.32 42.38 -26.22
N HIS A 487 42.51 41.48 -26.75
CA HIS A 487 41.24 41.76 -27.41
C HIS A 487 40.23 40.75 -26.88
N PHE A 488 39.12 41.20 -26.31
CA PHE A 488 38.10 40.27 -25.82
C PHE A 488 36.74 40.94 -25.67
N ILE A 489 35.72 40.10 -25.67
CA ILE A 489 34.42 40.42 -25.09
C ILE A 489 34.11 39.40 -23.99
N CYS A 490 33.66 39.89 -22.84
CA CYS A 490 33.11 39.09 -21.76
C CYS A 490 31.63 39.45 -21.59
N GLY A 491 30.78 38.46 -21.39
CA GLY A 491 29.39 38.63 -20.97
C GLY A 491 29.11 37.81 -19.73
N TYR A 492 28.37 38.38 -18.78
CA TYR A 492 28.00 37.66 -17.55
C TYR A 492 26.48 37.64 -17.36
N GLY A 493 26.00 36.61 -16.68
CA GLY A 493 24.59 36.44 -16.38
C GLY A 493 24.32 35.69 -15.07
N ARG A 494 23.04 35.50 -14.78
CA ARG A 494 22.57 34.76 -13.59
C ARG A 494 21.38 33.89 -13.88
N GLN A 495 21.42 32.68 -13.32
CA GLN A 495 20.44 31.62 -13.54
C GLN A 495 20.25 30.87 -12.23
N GLY A 496 19.05 30.95 -11.64
CA GLY A 496 18.81 30.50 -10.27
C GLY A 496 19.76 31.19 -9.28
N ASP A 497 20.41 30.40 -8.43
CA ASP A 497 21.42 30.86 -7.48
C ASP A 497 22.85 30.91 -8.09
N TYR A 498 23.04 30.61 -9.38
CA TYR A 498 24.35 30.60 -10.05
C TYR A 498 24.62 31.89 -10.82
N THR A 499 25.90 32.29 -10.85
CA THR A 499 26.44 33.35 -11.70
C THR A 499 27.40 32.72 -12.71
N TRP A 500 27.29 33.10 -13.97
CA TRP A 500 28.11 32.57 -15.06
C TRP A 500 28.73 33.70 -15.88
N ALA A 501 29.82 33.38 -16.59
CA ALA A 501 30.43 34.26 -17.58
C ALA A 501 30.90 33.48 -18.81
N VAL A 502 30.89 34.16 -19.96
CA VAL A 502 31.44 33.71 -21.24
C VAL A 502 32.47 34.73 -21.69
N ILE A 503 33.67 34.27 -22.04
CA ILE A 503 34.81 35.10 -22.48
C ILE A 503 35.23 34.60 -23.85
N ILE A 504 35.24 35.51 -24.84
CA ILE A 504 35.68 35.25 -26.21
C ILE A 504 36.76 36.29 -26.55
N GLY A 505 37.97 35.84 -26.88
CA GLY A 505 39.09 36.75 -27.19
C GLY A 505 40.45 36.12 -26.89
N GLY A 506 41.50 36.93 -26.86
CA GLY A 506 42.83 36.47 -26.45
C GLY A 506 43.96 37.43 -26.83
N TYR A 507 45.04 36.85 -27.36
CA TYR A 507 46.38 37.47 -27.38
C TYR A 507 47.15 37.07 -28.64
N GLU A 508 47.88 38.02 -29.22
CA GLU A 508 48.71 37.89 -30.46
C GLU A 508 48.01 37.19 -31.65
N GLY A 509 46.68 37.29 -31.74
CA GLY A 509 45.87 36.68 -32.79
C GLY A 509 45.47 35.22 -32.55
N SER A 510 45.59 34.73 -31.31
CA SER A 510 44.89 33.52 -30.87
C SER A 510 43.61 33.89 -30.11
N THR A 511 42.48 33.36 -30.56
CA THR A 511 41.17 33.47 -29.90
C THR A 511 40.95 32.21 -29.06
N ARG A 512 40.77 32.37 -27.74
CA ARG A 512 40.23 31.34 -26.85
C ARG A 512 38.76 31.65 -26.56
N VAL A 513 37.99 30.60 -26.27
CA VAL A 513 36.61 30.73 -25.78
C VAL A 513 36.49 29.93 -24.50
N VAL A 514 36.01 30.59 -23.45
CA VAL A 514 35.87 30.04 -22.10
C VAL A 514 34.46 30.35 -21.60
N ALA A 515 33.78 29.34 -21.09
CA ALA A 515 32.55 29.50 -20.33
C ALA A 515 32.80 29.04 -18.89
N LEU A 516 32.25 29.74 -17.90
CA LEU A 516 32.42 29.41 -16.48
C LEU A 516 31.15 29.68 -15.68
N ALA A 517 30.94 28.91 -14.62
CA ALA A 517 29.80 29.04 -13.72
C ALA A 517 30.18 28.71 -12.27
N ALA A 518 29.62 29.47 -11.31
CA ALA A 518 29.80 29.24 -9.89
C ALA A 518 28.55 29.67 -9.08
N PRO A 519 28.38 29.21 -7.83
CA PRO A 519 27.39 29.76 -6.91
C PRO A 519 27.55 31.28 -6.77
N THR A 520 26.45 32.04 -6.80
CA THR A 520 26.48 33.51 -6.74
C THR A 520 27.11 34.03 -5.44
N GLU A 521 27.10 33.22 -4.37
CA GLU A 521 27.79 33.54 -3.11
C GLU A 521 29.31 33.70 -3.28
N HIS A 522 29.95 33.00 -4.24
CA HIS A 522 31.38 33.12 -4.56
C HIS A 522 31.76 34.58 -4.85
N PHE A 523 31.21 35.12 -5.93
CA PHE A 523 31.43 36.50 -6.37
C PHE A 523 30.88 37.54 -5.39
N SER A 524 29.95 37.18 -4.49
CA SER A 524 29.43 38.09 -3.46
C SER A 524 30.46 38.48 -2.39
N SER A 525 31.55 37.71 -2.28
CA SER A 525 32.63 37.93 -1.31
C SER A 525 33.78 38.80 -1.83
N VAL A 526 33.80 39.11 -3.14
CA VAL A 526 34.88 39.81 -3.84
C VAL A 526 34.74 41.34 -3.67
N ASP A 527 35.86 42.03 -3.43
CA ASP A 527 35.89 43.50 -3.45
C ASP A 527 36.00 44.01 -4.90
N LEU A 528 34.83 44.28 -5.49
CA LEU A 528 34.70 44.80 -6.85
C LEU A 528 35.09 46.28 -6.99
N SER A 529 35.48 46.98 -5.92
CA SER A 529 35.76 48.43 -5.98
C SER A 529 36.97 48.78 -6.85
N SER A 530 37.92 47.85 -6.98
CA SER A 530 39.07 47.93 -7.90
C SER A 530 38.74 47.60 -9.36
N PHE A 531 37.51 47.16 -9.65
CA PHE A 531 37.05 46.62 -10.94
C PHE A 531 35.74 47.29 -11.38
N GLY A 532 35.67 48.62 -11.30
CA GLY A 532 34.49 49.41 -11.67
C GLY A 532 33.23 49.20 -10.81
N GLY A 533 33.24 48.28 -9.84
CA GLY A 533 32.05 47.76 -9.16
C GLY A 533 31.34 46.63 -9.93
N SER A 534 31.98 46.08 -10.97
CA SER A 534 31.41 45.13 -11.93
C SER A 534 31.99 43.73 -11.78
N VAL A 535 31.11 42.72 -11.86
CA VAL A 535 31.51 41.30 -11.89
C VAL A 535 32.10 40.92 -13.26
N CYS A 536 31.67 41.60 -14.34
CA CYS A 536 32.23 41.42 -15.68
C CYS A 536 33.73 41.77 -15.68
N ASP A 537 34.04 42.98 -15.23
CA ASP A 537 35.38 43.56 -15.24
C ASP A 537 36.32 42.74 -14.37
N TYR A 538 35.87 42.27 -13.20
CA TYR A 538 36.64 41.36 -12.34
C TYR A 538 36.96 40.04 -13.05
N ILE A 539 35.95 39.33 -13.57
CA ILE A 539 36.16 38.03 -14.22
C ILE A 539 37.04 38.17 -15.46
N ALA A 540 36.76 39.16 -16.31
CA ALA A 540 37.54 39.43 -17.52
C ALA A 540 38.98 39.82 -17.20
N TYR A 541 39.21 40.67 -16.18
CA TYR A 541 40.55 41.05 -15.75
C TYR A 541 41.34 39.83 -15.23
N ILE A 542 40.72 39.01 -14.37
CA ILE A 542 41.40 37.86 -13.76
C ILE A 542 41.78 36.82 -14.82
N ASP A 543 40.86 36.42 -15.71
CA ASP A 543 41.13 35.46 -16.78
C ASP A 543 42.21 35.98 -17.75
N GLN A 544 42.14 37.25 -18.18
CA GLN A 544 43.01 37.78 -19.24
C GLN A 544 44.37 38.28 -18.76
N TYR A 545 44.49 38.82 -17.53
CA TYR A 545 45.71 39.48 -17.04
C TYR A 545 46.37 38.79 -15.84
N THR A 546 45.74 37.76 -15.25
CA THR A 546 46.32 37.03 -14.11
C THR A 546 46.32 35.49 -14.22
N GLY A 547 45.65 34.93 -15.25
CA GLY A 547 45.49 33.49 -15.50
C GLY A 547 46.65 32.83 -16.23
#